data_AF-A0A183JR70-F1
#
_entry.id   AF-A0A183JR70-F1
#
_cell.length_a   1.000
_cell.length_b   1.000
_cell.length_c   1.000
_cell.angle_alpha   90.00
_cell.angle_beta   90.00
_cell.angle_gamma   90.00
#
_symmetry.space_group_name_H-M   'P 1'
#
loop_
_entity.id
_entity.type
_entity.pdbx_description
1 polymer ?
#
loop_
_entity_poly.entity_id
_entity_poly.type
_entity_poly.pdbx_seq_one_letter_code
_entity_poly.pdbx_strand_id
1 'polypeptide(L)' 'MNDSVDVRLRDQQTGFRKDRLCTDQIATLRIIVEQSIEWNLSLYINFPDYEKAFDRKILWNPLRYHSVSEKIVNII' A
#
# COMPACT_ATOMS: atom_id res chain seq x y z
N MET A 1 -2.72 4.40 23.16
CA MET A 1 -3.42 4.00 21.92
C MET A 1 -2.36 3.26 21.14
N ASN A 2 -2.45 1.93 21.06
CA ASN A 2 -1.46 1.10 20.35
C ASN A 2 -1.14 1.76 19.00
N ASP A 3 0.15 1.82 18.64
CA ASP A 3 0.63 2.47 17.42
C ASP A 3 -0.34 2.19 16.26
N SER A 4 -0.85 3.25 15.63
CA SER A 4 -1.82 3.10 14.55
C SER A 4 -1.23 2.19 13.48
N VAL A 5 -2.07 1.39 12.81
CA VAL A 5 -1.63 0.49 11.72
C VAL A 5 -0.74 1.25 10.73
N ASP A 6 -1.06 2.53 10.48
CA ASP A 6 -0.29 3.45 9.67
C ASP A 6 1.20 3.56 10.02
N VAL A 7 1.59 3.54 11.31
CA VAL A 7 3.01 3.62 11.72
C VAL A 7 3.79 2.38 11.27
N ARG A 8 3.10 1.25 11.10
CA ARG A 8 3.69 -0.02 10.66
C ARG A 8 3.65 -0.23 9.15
N LEU A 9 2.88 0.58 8.41
CA LEU A 9 2.80 0.50 6.95
C LEU A 9 4.02 1.14 6.31
N ARG A 10 4.45 0.58 5.17
CA ARG A 10 5.54 1.16 4.37
C ARG A 10 5.17 2.54 3.84
N ASP A 11 6.17 3.40 3.69
CA ASP A 11 5.99 4.73 3.12
C ASP A 11 5.65 4.74 1.62
N GLN A 12 5.83 3.64 0.92
CA GLN A 12 5.37 3.50 -0.46
C GLN A 12 3.91 3.04 -0.54
N GLN A 13 3.33 2.54 0.57
CA GLN A 13 1.92 2.19 0.61
C GLN A 13 1.08 3.45 0.81
N THR A 14 0.15 3.69 -0.10
CA THR A 14 -0.54 4.99 -0.20
C THR A 14 -2.05 4.87 -0.32
N GLY A 15 -2.56 3.76 -0.84
CA GLY A 15 -4.00 3.49 -0.83
C GLY A 15 -4.56 3.47 0.59
N PHE A 16 -5.72 4.12 0.78
CA PHE A 16 -6.46 4.19 2.04
C PHE A 16 -5.69 4.80 3.22
N ARG A 17 -4.67 5.62 2.97
CA ARG A 17 -3.94 6.34 4.01
C ARG A 17 -4.31 7.81 4.04
N LYS A 18 -4.39 8.36 5.25
CA LYS A 18 -4.62 9.78 5.45
C LYS A 18 -3.48 10.59 4.80
N ASP A 19 -3.84 11.71 4.18
CA ASP A 19 -2.89 12.67 3.59
C ASP A 19 -2.03 12.09 2.44
N ARG A 20 -2.50 11.02 1.77
CA ARG A 20 -1.86 10.43 0.58
C ARG A 20 -2.85 10.29 -0.56
N LEU A 21 -2.56 10.91 -1.70
CA LEU A 21 -3.46 10.91 -2.86
C LEU A 21 -2.93 10.04 -3.99
N CYS A 22 -3.85 9.53 -4.81
CA CYS A 22 -3.52 8.81 -6.05
C CYS A 22 -2.71 9.70 -7.02
N THR A 23 -2.98 11.00 -7.04
CA THR A 23 -2.24 11.98 -7.85
C THR A 23 -0.76 12.05 -7.46
N ASP A 24 -0.44 11.97 -6.17
CA ASP A 24 0.94 12.01 -5.68
C ASP A 24 1.72 10.76 -6.13
N GLN A 25 1.04 9.62 -6.18
CA GLN A 25 1.61 8.36 -6.67
C GLN A 25 1.88 8.40 -8.17
N ILE A 26 0.94 8.92 -8.95
CA ILE A 26 1.11 9.09 -10.39
C ILE A 26 2.26 10.07 -10.67
N ALA A 27 2.34 11.18 -9.92
CA ALA A 27 3.44 12.13 -10.03
C ALA A 27 4.78 11.46 -9.68
N THR A 28 4.84 10.67 -8.60
CA THR A 28 6.06 9.93 -8.21
C THR A 28 6.51 8.96 -9.31
N LEU A 29 5.58 8.19 -9.89
CA LEU A 29 5.89 7.27 -11.00
C LEU A 29 6.43 8.01 -12.23
N ARG A 30 5.81 9.14 -12.59
CA ARG A 30 6.28 9.99 -13.69
C ARG A 30 7.71 10.48 -13.45
N ILE A 31 8.00 10.96 -12.25
CA ILE A 31 9.34 11.42 -11.87
C ILE A 31 10.39 10.30 -12.00
N ILE A 32 10.07 9.07 -11.55
CA ILE A 32 10.98 7.92 -11.68
C ILE A 32 11.25 7.58 -13.16
N VAL A 33 10.22 7.60 -13.99
CA VAL A 33 10.33 7.35 -15.44
C VAL A 33 11.17 8.43 -16.10
N GLU A 34 10.85 9.69 -15.87
CA GLU A 34 11.54 10.84 -16.46
C GLU A 34 13.03 10.87 -16.08
N GLN A 35 13.35 10.64 -14.80
CA GLN A 35 14.74 10.54 -14.36
C GLN A 35 15.46 9.33 -14.96
N SER A 36 14.79 8.18 -15.08
CA SER A 36 15.44 7.02 -15.69
C SER A 36 15.81 7.27 -17.15
N ILE A 37 14.96 8.01 -17.89
CA ILE A 37 15.24 8.45 -19.27
C ILE A 37 16.41 9.44 -19.29
N GLU A 38 16.38 10.45 -18.41
CA GLU A 38 17.41 11.49 -18.34
C GLU A 38 18.81 10.90 -18.07
N TRP A 39 18.89 9.90 -17.18
CA TRP A 39 20.14 9.27 -16.79
C TRP A 39 20.52 8.05 -17.65
N ASN A 40 19.76 7.78 -18.72
CA ASN A 40 19.92 6.62 -19.61
C ASN A 40 19.99 5.28 -18.84
N LEU A 41 19.17 5.16 -17.80
CA LEU A 41 19.05 3.96 -16.98
C LEU A 41 18.01 3.00 -17.59
N SER A 42 18.28 1.71 -17.48
CA SER A 42 17.27 0.70 -17.80
C SER A 42 16.22 0.65 -16.69
N LEU A 43 14.94 0.83 -17.06
CA LEU A 43 13.80 0.80 -16.15
C LEU A 43 12.78 -0.24 -16.60
N TYR A 44 12.33 -1.08 -15.65
CA TYR A 44 11.24 -2.04 -15.85
C TYR A 44 10.13 -1.75 -14.84
N ILE A 45 8.89 -1.67 -15.31
CA ILE A 45 7.71 -1.39 -14.48
C ILE A 45 6.75 -2.57 -14.59
N ASN A 46 6.29 -3.06 -13.44
CA ASN A 46 5.26 -4.10 -13.36
C ASN A 46 4.00 -3.54 -12.68
N PHE A 47 2.84 -4.00 -13.13
CA PHE A 47 1.53 -3.61 -12.61
C PHE A 47 0.79 -4.85 -12.08
N PRO A 48 1.21 -5.40 -10.93
CA PRO A 48 0.51 -6.52 -10.31
C PRO A 48 -0.83 -6.06 -9.75
N ASP A 49 -1.87 -6.86 -9.98
CA ASP A 49 -3.20 -6.68 -9.37
C ASP A 49 -3.68 -8.01 -8.76
N TYR A 50 -4.48 -7.92 -7.71
CA TYR A 50 -5.00 -9.08 -6.99
C TYR A 50 -6.47 -9.33 -7.33
N GLU A 51 -6.78 -10.49 -7.92
CA GLU A 51 -8.16 -10.87 -8.28
C GLU A 51 -9.14 -10.80 -7.09
N LYS A 52 -8.68 -11.15 -5.89
CA LYS A 52 -9.51 -11.22 -4.67
C LYS A 52 -8.80 -10.63 -3.45
N ALA A 53 -8.40 -9.37 -3.54
CA ALA A 53 -7.68 -8.65 -2.48
C ALA A 53 -8.39 -8.65 -1.10
N PHE A 54 -9.71 -8.81 -1.08
CA PHE A 54 -10.54 -8.75 0.13
C PHE A 54 -11.26 -10.08 0.45
N ASP A 55 -10.77 -11.22 -0.04
CA ASP A 55 -11.36 -12.52 0.36
C ASP A 55 -11.22 -12.74 1.88
N ARG A 56 -12.36 -12.90 2.56
CA ARG A 56 -12.44 -13.07 4.01
C ARG A 56 -11.58 -14.22 4.52
N LYS A 57 -11.42 -15.29 3.73
CA LYS A 57 -10.59 -16.44 4.13
C LYS A 57 -9.13 -16.07 4.39
N ILE A 58 -8.60 -15.08 3.68
CA ILE A 58 -7.21 -14.64 3.79
C ILE A 58 -7.06 -13.35 4.59
N LEU A 59 -8.12 -12.55 4.73
CA LEU A 59 -8.08 -11.21 5.32
C LEU A 59 -7.79 -11.18 6.84
N TRP A 60 -8.19 -12.21 7.58
CA TRP A 60 -8.04 -12.24 9.04
C TRP A 60 -6.58 -12.28 9.51
N ASN A 61 -5.72 -12.99 8.77
CA ASN A 61 -4.31 -13.14 9.13
C ASN A 61 -3.55 -11.80 9.05
N PRO A 62 -3.65 -11.01 7.95
CA PRO A 62 -3.11 -9.66 7.89
C PRO A 62 -3.63 -8.72 8.98
N LEU A 63 -4.94 -8.71 9.26
CA LEU A 63 -5.50 -7.83 10.29
C LEU A 63 -4.92 -8.11 11.68
N ARG A 64 -4.78 -9.39 12.04
CA ARG A 64 -4.12 -9.81 13.29
C ARG A 64 -2.63 -9.48 13.30
N TYR A 65 -1.93 -9.70 12.19
CA TYR A 65 -0.51 -9.34 12.05
C TYR A 65 -0.27 -7.84 12.29
N HIS A 66 -1.18 -7.00 11.78
CA HIS A 66 -1.16 -5.55 12.00
C HIS A 66 -1.73 -5.10 13.36
N SER A 67 -2.01 -6.04 14.27
CA SER A 67 -2.49 -5.78 15.64
C SER A 67 -3.84 -5.06 15.69
N VAL A 68 -4.68 -5.24 14.66
CA VAL A 68 -6.09 -4.85 14.73
C VAL A 68 -6.76 -5.68 15.83
N SER A 69 -7.48 -5.01 16.73
CA SER A 69 -8.07 -5.70 17.89
C SER A 69 -9.06 -6.78 17.46
N GLU A 70 -9.07 -7.93 18.16
CA GLU A 70 -10.02 -9.02 17.92
C GLU A 70 -11.48 -8.56 17.96
N LYS A 71 -11.80 -7.53 18.76
CA LYS A 71 -13.15 -6.94 18.78
C LYS A 71 -13.56 -6.39 17.40
N ILE A 72 -12.65 -5.73 16.70
CA ILE A 72 -12.90 -5.19 15.34
C ILE A 72 -12.91 -6.34 14.33
N VAL A 73 -11.96 -7.27 14.44
CA VAL A 73 -11.90 -8.45 13.55
C VAL A 73 -13.17 -9.28 13.61
N ASN A 74 -13.80 -9.40 14.78
CA ASN A 74 -15.04 -10.16 14.96
C ASN A 74 -16.32 -9.41 14.49
N ILE A 75 -16.23 -8.11 14.21
CA ILE A 75 -17.36 -7.30 13.71
C ILE A 75 -17.41 -7.29 12.17
N ILE A 76 -16.24 -7.33 11.53
CA ILE A 76 -16.07 -7.32 10.07
C ILE A 76 -16.32 -8.72 9.50
#